data_AF-A0A8B6EPE1-F1
#
_entry.id   AF-A0A8B6EPE1-F1
#
_cell.length_a   1.000
_cell.length_b   1.000
_cell.length_c   1.000
_cell.angle_alpha   90.00
_cell.angle_beta   90.00
_cell.angle_gamma   90.00
#
_symmetry.space_group_name_H-M   'P 1'
#
loop_
_entity.id
_entity.type
_entity.pdbx_description
1 polymer ?
#
loop_
_entity_poly.entity_id
_entity_poly.type
_entity_poly.pdbx_seq_one_letter_code
_entity_poly.pdbx_strand_id
1 'polypeptide(L)'
;TVCIWDLRKLKEKGKSQSLDELSHDKSINSAYFSPVTGKYILSTSLDDRIRIFNSENLSSCNKEHSIVHDNHTGRWLTGFRANWHPTREDLFTVGSMSRPRQIDVYGVNGRKVLAMKDEEYLGSVCSLTVLGRNQDVMVGANSSGKLHVFK
;
A
#
# COMPACT_ATOMS: atom_id res chain seq x y z
N THR A 1 -3.97 14.28 2.42
CA THR A 1 -4.75 13.60 3.46
C THR A 1 -5.54 12.46 2.82
N VAL A 2 -5.94 11.44 3.59
CA VAL A 2 -6.92 10.42 3.15
C VAL A 2 -8.27 10.79 3.75
N CYS A 3 -9.31 10.97 2.93
CA CYS A 3 -10.64 11.33 3.42
C CYS A 3 -11.59 10.15 3.27
N ILE A 4 -12.38 9.86 4.31
CA ILE A 4 -13.39 8.80 4.31
C ILE A 4 -14.76 9.42 4.07
N TRP A 5 -15.56 8.81 3.22
CA TRP A 5 -16.86 9.32 2.80
C TRP A 5 -17.93 8.24 2.93
N ASP A 6 -19.11 8.61 3.44
CA ASP A 6 -20.29 7.75 3.38
C ASP A 6 -21.06 8.06 2.10
N LEU A 7 -21.09 7.12 1.16
CA LEU A 7 -21.80 7.25 -0.11
C LEU A 7 -23.28 7.61 0.08
N ARG A 8 -23.92 7.17 1.17
CA ARG A 8 -25.33 7.43 1.47
C ARG A 8 -25.58 8.87 1.96
N LYS A 9 -24.53 9.56 2.41
CA LYS A 9 -24.57 10.94 2.92
C LYS A 9 -23.98 11.95 1.94
N LEU A 10 -23.58 11.50 0.74
CA LEU A 10 -23.12 12.39 -0.30
C LEU A 10 -24.30 13.22 -0.82
N LYS A 11 -24.08 14.53 -0.91
CA LYS A 11 -25.05 15.48 -1.43
C LYS A 11 -24.82 15.66 -2.93
N GLU A 12 -25.90 15.64 -3.73
CA GLU A 12 -25.83 15.94 -5.17
C GLU A 12 -25.36 17.37 -5.46
N LYS A 13 -25.70 18.30 -4.57
CA LYS A 13 -25.31 19.71 -4.65
C LYS A 13 -24.76 20.18 -3.31
N GLY A 14 -23.71 21.00 -3.37
CA GLY A 14 -23.04 21.56 -2.19
C GLY A 14 -21.93 20.66 -1.64
N LYS A 15 -21.33 21.09 -0.53
CA LYS A 15 -20.19 20.40 0.10
C LYS A 15 -20.70 19.23 0.95
N SER A 16 -20.26 18.03 0.60
CA SER A 16 -20.40 16.85 1.47
C SER A 16 -19.35 16.94 2.59
N GLN A 17 -19.64 16.32 3.74
CA GLN A 17 -18.69 16.22 4.86
C GLN A 17 -18.07 14.82 4.88
N SER A 18 -16.74 14.74 5.03
CA SER A 18 -16.05 13.47 5.26
C SER A 18 -16.40 12.93 6.66
N LEU A 19 -16.46 11.61 6.79
CA LEU A 19 -16.59 10.94 8.09
C LEU A 19 -15.34 11.15 8.95
N ASP A 20 -14.18 11.09 8.30
CA ASP A 20 -12.88 11.25 8.94
C ASP A 20 -11.84 11.72 7.91
N GLU A 21 -10.74 12.28 8.40
CA GLU A 21 -9.59 12.75 7.61
C GLU A 21 -8.26 12.32 8.24
N LEU A 22 -7.54 11.46 7.52
CA LEU A 22 -6.28 10.87 7.99
C LEU A 22 -5.08 11.68 7.47
N SER A 23 -4.41 12.36 8.39
CA SER A 23 -3.30 13.28 8.11
C SER A 23 -2.03 12.60 7.60
N HIS A 24 -1.36 13.26 6.65
CA HIS A 24 -0.09 12.87 6.03
C HIS A 24 0.73 14.13 5.73
N ASP A 25 2.06 14.01 5.75
CA ASP A 25 2.95 15.19 5.64
C ASP A 25 3.26 15.57 4.19
N LYS A 26 3.07 14.62 3.27
CA LYS A 26 3.23 14.80 1.81
C LYS A 26 2.12 14.09 1.04
N SER A 27 2.20 14.15 -0.29
CA SER A 27 1.23 13.49 -1.17
C SER A 27 1.19 11.97 -0.96
N ILE A 28 0.05 11.39 -1.30
CA ILE A 28 -0.27 9.99 -1.07
C ILE A 28 -0.38 9.32 -2.43
N ASN A 29 0.34 8.23 -2.63
CA ASN A 29 0.36 7.48 -3.89
C ASN A 29 -0.78 6.47 -3.98
N SER A 30 -1.22 5.94 -2.84
CA SER A 30 -2.31 4.97 -2.74
C SER A 30 -2.92 4.93 -1.34
N ALA A 31 -4.19 4.54 -1.27
CA ALA A 31 -4.91 4.22 -0.05
C ALA A 31 -5.93 3.09 -0.36
N TYR A 32 -5.90 2.00 0.40
CA TYR A 32 -6.74 0.81 0.17
C TYR A 32 -7.31 0.25 1.46
N PHE A 33 -8.60 -0.09 1.46
CA PHE A 33 -9.17 -0.95 2.49
C PHE A 33 -8.61 -2.38 2.40
N SER A 34 -8.51 -3.06 3.53
CA SER A 34 -8.19 -4.48 3.59
C SER A 34 -9.30 -5.30 2.91
N PRO A 35 -8.96 -6.37 2.17
CA PRO A 35 -9.85 -6.91 1.14
C PRO A 35 -10.95 -7.84 1.65
N VAL A 36 -10.92 -8.25 2.92
CA VAL A 36 -11.86 -9.26 3.45
C VAL A 36 -12.96 -8.60 4.27
N THR A 37 -12.59 -7.80 5.27
CA THR A 37 -13.49 -7.12 6.19
C THR A 37 -13.47 -5.60 6.04
N GLY A 38 -12.42 -5.04 5.43
CA GLY A 38 -12.20 -3.59 5.41
C GLY A 38 -11.82 -3.03 6.78
N LYS A 39 -11.36 -3.87 7.72
CA LYS A 39 -10.92 -3.48 9.07
C LYS A 39 -9.73 -2.53 9.06
N TYR A 40 -8.90 -2.57 8.03
CA TYR A 40 -7.72 -1.73 7.94
C TYR A 40 -7.72 -0.85 6.69
N ILE A 41 -7.12 0.33 6.79
CA ILE A 41 -6.75 1.18 5.65
C ILE A 41 -5.22 1.21 5.57
N LEU A 42 -4.68 0.85 4.41
CA LEU A 42 -3.27 0.93 4.08
C LEU A 42 -3.03 2.13 3.19
N SER A 43 -2.12 3.01 3.56
CA SER A 43 -1.70 4.14 2.72
C SER A 43 -0.20 4.14 2.47
N THR A 44 0.20 4.60 1.27
CA THR A 44 1.61 4.82 0.90
C THR A 44 1.81 6.28 0.53
N SER A 45 2.75 6.98 1.17
CA SER A 45 2.95 8.43 0.98
C SER A 45 4.41 8.80 0.70
N LEU A 46 4.61 9.90 -0.03
CA LEU A 46 5.93 10.45 -0.36
C LEU A 46 6.67 11.04 0.86
N ASP A 47 6.09 11.00 2.05
CA ASP A 47 6.75 11.32 3.32
C ASP A 47 7.56 10.15 3.89
N ASP A 48 7.98 9.21 3.02
CA ASP A 48 8.71 7.98 3.36
C ASP A 48 8.01 7.11 4.40
N ARG A 49 6.67 7.09 4.38
CA ARG A 49 5.90 6.26 5.27
C ARG A 49 4.81 5.46 4.58
N ILE A 50 4.65 4.25 5.07
CA ILE A 50 3.48 3.40 4.86
C ILE A 50 2.71 3.38 6.17
N ARG A 51 1.41 3.68 6.14
CA ARG A 51 0.59 3.74 7.36
C ARG A 51 -0.53 2.73 7.30
N ILE A 52 -0.86 2.19 8.47
CA ILE A 52 -1.97 1.26 8.69
C ILE A 52 -2.89 1.93 9.70
N PHE A 53 -4.14 2.12 9.31
CA PHE A 53 -5.19 2.66 10.16
C PHE A 53 -6.24 1.58 10.42
N ASN A 54 -6.73 1.50 11.65
CA ASN A 54 -7.90 0.71 11.99
C ASN A 54 -9.15 1.50 11.63
N SER A 55 -10.02 0.87 10.84
CA SER A 55 -11.27 1.42 10.30
C SER A 55 -12.52 0.71 10.84
N GLU A 56 -12.44 0.05 12.01
CA GLU A 56 -13.62 -0.48 12.72
C GLU A 56 -14.64 0.63 13.04
N ASN A 57 -14.14 1.85 13.30
CA ASN A 57 -14.95 3.07 13.37
C ASN A 57 -14.54 4.06 12.28
N LEU A 58 -15.29 4.10 11.17
CA LEU A 58 -15.02 4.96 10.01
C LEU A 58 -15.11 6.47 10.28
N SER A 59 -15.72 6.89 11.40
CA SER A 59 -15.78 8.30 11.81
C SER A 59 -14.61 8.70 12.71
N SER A 60 -13.78 7.75 13.14
CA SER A 60 -12.62 7.98 14.00
C SER A 60 -11.64 6.81 13.86
N CYS A 61 -10.93 6.79 12.72
CA CYS A 61 -9.95 5.76 12.42
C CYS A 61 -8.65 6.04 13.18
N ASN A 62 -8.13 5.00 13.83
CA ASN A 62 -6.90 5.11 14.60
C ASN A 62 -5.70 4.66 13.77
N LYS A 63 -4.62 5.46 13.75
CA LYS A 63 -3.35 5.05 13.13
C LYS A 63 -2.68 4.02 14.03
N GLU A 64 -2.72 2.74 13.64
CA GLU A 64 -2.06 1.66 14.38
C GLU A 64 -0.55 1.64 14.11
N HIS A 65 -0.15 1.80 12.85
CA HIS A 65 1.26 1.72 12.47
C HIS A 65 1.68 2.78 11.46
N SER A 66 2.96 3.16 11.54
CA SER A 66 3.62 4.12 10.66
C SER A 66 5.04 3.63 10.37
N ILE A 67 5.17 2.91 9.27
CA ILE A 67 6.37 2.20 8.84
C ILE A 67 7.22 3.15 8.02
N VAL A 68 8.51 3.27 8.35
CA VAL A 68 9.46 4.03 7.53
C VAL A 68 9.82 3.21 6.29
N HIS A 69 9.67 3.82 5.11
CA HIS A 69 9.95 3.18 3.82
C HIS A 69 10.42 4.22 2.81
N ASP A 70 11.55 3.98 2.13
CA ASP A 70 12.03 4.88 1.06
C ASP A 70 11.04 4.86 -0.12
N ASN A 71 10.21 5.89 -0.21
CA ASN A 71 9.16 6.03 -1.21
C ASN A 71 9.59 6.86 -2.43
N HIS A 72 10.88 7.19 -2.55
CA HIS A 72 11.42 8.03 -3.61
C HIS A 72 11.77 7.22 -4.86
N THR A 73 10.75 6.76 -5.59
CA THR A 73 10.93 6.00 -6.85
C THR A 73 11.56 6.81 -7.99
N GLY A 74 11.63 8.15 -7.86
CA GLY A 74 12.15 9.06 -8.87
C GLY A 74 11.07 9.88 -9.58
N ARG A 75 11.47 11.02 -10.13
CA ARG A 75 10.57 11.95 -10.84
C ARG A 75 10.02 11.27 -12.10
N TRP A 76 8.71 11.41 -12.34
CA TRP A 76 7.97 10.84 -13.49
C TRP A 76 7.76 9.32 -13.46
N LEU A 77 8.25 8.63 -12.44
CA LEU A 77 8.03 7.20 -12.29
C LEU A 77 6.79 6.93 -11.44
N THR A 78 6.16 5.78 -11.65
CA THR A 78 5.06 5.32 -10.80
C THR A 78 5.58 5.19 -9.37
N GLY A 79 4.98 5.94 -8.44
CA GLY A 79 5.26 5.82 -7.01
C GLY A 79 4.84 4.46 -6.47
N PHE A 80 5.46 4.01 -5.38
CA PHE A 80 5.08 2.75 -4.75
C PHE A 80 3.62 2.73 -4.32
N ARG A 81 3.01 1.56 -4.46
CA ARG A 81 1.69 1.25 -3.93
C ARG A 81 1.77 -0.03 -3.12
N ALA A 82 1.72 0.10 -1.80
CA ALA A 82 1.58 -1.05 -0.93
C ALA A 82 0.21 -1.71 -1.18
N ASN A 83 0.18 -3.03 -1.31
CA ASN A 83 -1.00 -3.77 -1.73
C ASN A 83 -1.26 -4.96 -0.80
N TRP A 84 -2.50 -5.09 -0.32
CA TRP A 84 -2.90 -6.18 0.55
C TRP A 84 -2.84 -7.53 -0.15
N HIS A 85 -2.59 -8.60 0.62
CA HIS A 85 -2.87 -9.95 0.15
C HIS A 85 -4.37 -10.10 -0.14
N PRO A 86 -4.80 -10.65 -1.30
CA PRO A 86 -6.19 -10.58 -1.77
C PRO A 86 -7.21 -11.34 -0.90
N THR A 87 -6.75 -12.29 -0.09
CA THR A 87 -7.57 -13.13 0.80
C THR A 87 -7.14 -13.07 2.26
N ARG A 88 -6.15 -12.24 2.61
CA ARG A 88 -5.61 -12.13 3.97
C ARG A 88 -5.49 -10.67 4.36
N GLU A 89 -5.77 -10.37 5.63
CA GLU A 89 -5.70 -9.01 6.16
C GLU A 89 -4.51 -8.79 7.09
N ASP A 90 -3.66 -9.82 7.24
CA ASP A 90 -2.47 -9.78 8.08
C ASP A 90 -1.18 -9.52 7.27
N LEU A 91 -1.25 -9.47 5.93
CA LEU A 91 -0.09 -9.28 5.06
C LEU A 91 -0.35 -8.29 3.91
N PHE A 92 0.68 -7.54 3.53
CA PHE A 92 0.72 -6.73 2.32
C PHE A 92 2.15 -6.67 1.74
N THR A 93 2.25 -6.31 0.47
CA THR A 93 3.51 -6.21 -0.27
C THR A 93 3.75 -4.80 -0.79
N VAL A 94 5.02 -4.43 -0.92
CA VAL A 94 5.43 -3.17 -1.53
C VAL A 94 6.82 -3.32 -2.14
N GLY A 95 7.06 -2.71 -3.30
CA GLY A 95 8.41 -2.64 -3.85
C GLY A 95 9.35 -1.82 -2.97
N SER A 96 10.65 -2.03 -3.10
CA SER A 96 11.67 -1.36 -2.29
C SER A 96 12.77 -0.70 -3.13
N MET A 97 13.31 0.42 -2.62
CA MET A 97 14.51 1.06 -3.17
C MET A 97 15.82 0.39 -2.73
N SER A 98 15.77 -0.58 -1.81
CA SER A 98 16.94 -1.29 -1.30
C SER A 98 17.74 -2.01 -2.40
N ARG A 99 19.00 -2.33 -2.07
CA ARG A 99 19.91 -3.14 -2.87
C ARG A 99 20.39 -4.34 -2.03
N PRO A 100 20.35 -5.59 -2.53
CA PRO A 100 19.83 -6.00 -3.84
C PRO A 100 18.35 -5.63 -4.02
N ARG A 101 17.88 -5.49 -5.28
CA ARG A 101 16.50 -5.08 -5.53
C ARG A 101 15.57 -6.12 -4.94
N GLN A 102 14.50 -5.65 -4.33
CA GLN A 102 13.59 -6.50 -3.59
C GLN A 102 12.17 -5.96 -3.58
N ILE A 103 11.25 -6.86 -3.25
CA ILE A 103 9.89 -6.55 -2.87
C ILE A 103 9.73 -6.96 -1.41
N ASP A 104 9.32 -6.04 -0.56
CA ASP A 104 9.15 -6.28 0.87
C ASP A 104 7.72 -6.81 1.14
N VAL A 105 7.63 -7.78 2.05
CA VAL A 105 6.37 -8.26 2.63
C VAL A 105 6.31 -7.79 4.08
N TYR A 106 5.23 -7.13 4.44
CA TYR A 106 5.00 -6.65 5.79
C TYR A 106 3.76 -7.31 6.39
N GLY A 107 3.80 -7.50 7.70
CA GLY A 107 2.64 -7.86 8.50
C GLY A 107 1.80 -6.64 8.85
N VAL A 108 0.53 -6.85 9.13
CA VAL A 108 -0.39 -5.79 9.60
C VAL A 108 0.11 -5.11 10.88
N ASN A 109 0.92 -5.81 11.68
CA ASN A 109 1.61 -5.28 12.87
C ASN A 109 2.76 -4.29 12.56
N GLY A 110 2.96 -3.93 11.28
CA GLY A 110 3.99 -3.03 10.81
C GLY A 110 5.40 -3.62 10.73
N ARG A 111 5.58 -4.91 10.99
CA ARG A 111 6.90 -5.57 10.92
C ARG A 111 7.12 -6.17 9.54
N LYS A 112 8.34 -6.02 9.02
CA LYS A 112 8.77 -6.73 7.81
C LYS A 112 8.83 -8.23 8.11
N VAL A 113 8.12 -9.03 7.32
CA VAL A 113 8.09 -10.49 7.43
C VAL A 113 9.23 -11.10 6.61
N LEU A 114 9.36 -10.66 5.36
CA LEU A 114 10.44 -11.09 4.48
C LEU A 114 10.70 -10.07 3.36
N ALA A 115 11.81 -10.24 2.64
CA ALA A 115 12.10 -9.52 1.42
C ALA A 115 12.34 -10.54 0.29
N MET A 116 11.52 -10.46 -0.77
CA MET A 116 11.68 -11.26 -1.98
C MET A 116 12.75 -10.60 -2.85
N LYS A 117 13.85 -11.31 -3.07
CA LYS A 117 15.01 -10.85 -3.83
C LYS A 117 15.52 -11.96 -4.71
N ASP A 118 16.04 -11.57 -5.87
CA ASP A 118 16.79 -12.44 -6.76
C ASP A 118 17.80 -11.58 -7.52
N GLU A 119 19.10 -11.76 -7.27
CA GLU A 119 20.12 -10.89 -7.84
C GLU A 119 20.32 -11.09 -9.35
N GLU A 120 19.94 -12.25 -9.86
CA GLU A 120 20.06 -12.59 -11.29
C GLU A 120 18.86 -12.05 -12.07
N TYR A 121 17.65 -12.22 -11.53
CA TYR A 121 16.42 -11.93 -12.26
C TYR A 121 15.76 -10.61 -11.83
N LEU A 122 15.83 -10.23 -10.55
CA LEU A 122 15.25 -8.99 -10.05
C LEU A 122 16.26 -7.84 -10.10
N GLY A 123 16.49 -7.30 -11.31
CA GLY A 123 17.43 -6.19 -11.53
C GLY A 123 16.84 -4.78 -11.36
N SER A 124 15.52 -4.64 -11.14
CA SER A 124 14.81 -3.35 -11.20
C SER A 124 13.79 -3.16 -10.09
N VAL A 125 13.50 -1.90 -9.75
CA VAL A 125 12.48 -1.52 -8.75
C VAL A 125 11.08 -1.85 -9.27
N CYS A 126 10.31 -2.63 -8.53
CA CYS A 126 8.91 -2.92 -8.84
C CYS A 126 7.99 -1.95 -8.10
N SER A 127 7.56 -0.86 -8.74
CA SER A 127 6.67 0.13 -8.13
C SER A 127 5.29 -0.42 -7.76
N LEU A 128 4.83 -1.43 -8.50
CA LEU A 128 3.52 -2.07 -8.30
C LEU A 128 3.73 -3.55 -7.98
N THR A 129 2.87 -4.07 -7.10
CA THR A 129 2.84 -5.49 -6.74
C THR A 129 1.40 -5.97 -6.71
N VAL A 130 1.18 -7.21 -7.14
CA VAL A 130 -0.12 -7.90 -7.10
C VAL A 130 0.12 -9.34 -6.67
N LEU A 131 -0.70 -9.85 -5.76
CA LEU A 131 -0.71 -11.27 -5.38
C LEU A 131 -1.91 -11.98 -6.01
N GLY A 132 -1.70 -13.22 -6.43
CA GLY A 132 -2.73 -14.12 -6.91
C GLY A 132 -3.71 -14.49 -5.80
N ARG A 133 -5.01 -14.56 -6.14
CA ARG A 133 -6.05 -14.94 -5.18
C ARG A 133 -6.06 -16.46 -4.89
N ASN A 134 -5.84 -17.26 -5.93
CA ASN A 134 -5.98 -18.72 -5.90
C ASN A 134 -4.64 -19.46 -6.10
N GLN A 135 -3.56 -18.72 -6.28
CA GLN A 135 -2.22 -19.25 -6.52
C GLN A 135 -1.28 -18.48 -5.63
N ASP A 136 -0.30 -19.17 -5.04
CA ASP A 136 0.80 -18.58 -4.28
C ASP A 136 1.79 -17.94 -5.25
N VAL A 137 1.32 -16.96 -6.02
CA VAL A 137 2.07 -16.26 -7.05
C VAL A 137 1.97 -14.77 -6.79
N MET A 138 3.10 -14.08 -6.83
CA MET A 138 3.15 -12.63 -6.80
C MET A 138 3.78 -12.12 -8.10
N VAL A 139 3.23 -11.02 -8.61
CA VAL A 139 3.80 -10.28 -9.74
C VAL A 139 4.24 -8.89 -9.28
N GLY A 140 5.50 -8.55 -9.51
CA GLY A 140 6.05 -7.20 -9.41
C GLY A 140 6.16 -6.56 -10.79
N ALA A 141 5.76 -5.30 -10.94
CA ALA A 141 5.84 -4.54 -12.19
C ALA A 141 6.66 -3.26 -12.01
N ASN A 142 7.50 -2.95 -12.98
CA ASN A 142 8.31 -1.74 -12.99
C ASN A 142 7.84 -0.71 -14.04
N SER A 143 8.39 0.50 -13.97
CA SER A 143 8.04 1.60 -14.91
C SER A 143 8.56 1.41 -16.34
N SER A 144 9.40 0.40 -16.60
CA SER A 144 9.89 0.07 -17.95
C SER A 144 9.07 -1.03 -18.63
N GLY A 145 7.94 -1.46 -18.03
CA GLY A 145 7.09 -2.51 -18.56
C GLY A 145 7.57 -3.94 -18.30
N LYS A 146 8.58 -4.17 -17.46
CA LYS A 146 8.99 -5.53 -17.05
C LYS A 146 8.11 -6.04 -15.91
N LEU A 147 7.81 -7.33 -15.97
CA LEU A 147 7.12 -8.09 -14.93
C LEU A 147 8.08 -9.12 -14.33
N HIS A 148 8.03 -9.28 -13.01
CA HIS A 148 8.77 -10.27 -12.24
C HIS A 148 7.75 -11.15 -11.53
N VAL A 149 7.81 -12.47 -11.76
CA VAL A 149 6.84 -13.43 -11.23
C VAL A 149 7.54 -14.31 -10.19
N PHE A 150 6.98 -14.38 -9.00
CA PHE A 150 7.46 -15.17 -7.87
C PHE A 150 6.42 -16.24 -7.56
N LYS A 151 6.86 -17.48 -7.31
CA LYS A 151 6.02 -18.63 -6.99
C LYS A 151 6.67 -19.44 -5.87
#